data_AF-A0A8I0GWH8-F1
#
_entry.id   AF-A0A8I0GWH8-F1
#
_cell.length_a   1.000
_cell.length_b   1.000
_cell.length_c   1.000
_cell.angle_alpha   90.00
_cell.angle_beta   90.00
_cell.angle_gamma   90.00
#
_symmetry.space_group_name_H-M   'P 1'
#
loop_
_entity.id
_entity.type
_entity.pdbx_description
1 polymer ?
#
loop_
_entity_poly.entity_id
_entity_poly.type
_entity_poly.pdbx_seq_one_letter_code
_entity_poly.pdbx_strand_id
1 'polypeptide(L)'
;MDKPTDSQIIDRLGGTTEVARICQIKPPSVSEWRVAGIPSARRQYLELLRPDAFGHLPAAKAHAIGVLVDSRMSKRALRARLGLSTDAHLAKVLQLPVEQVAAWPEEQGVPGLPQVLKILGVQPEQPAAEAAQNDPDAERVIQVQVA
;
A
#
# COMPACT_ATOMS: atom_id res chain seq x y z
N MET A 1 -7.48 -20.58 1.74
CA MET A 1 -6.06 -20.26 1.96
C MET A 1 -5.66 -20.94 3.24
N ASP A 2 -4.87 -22.01 3.15
CA ASP A 2 -4.44 -22.78 4.31
C ASP A 2 -3.60 -21.89 5.24
N LYS A 3 -3.96 -21.88 6.52
CA LYS A 3 -3.23 -21.15 7.55
C LYS A 3 -1.83 -21.78 7.67
N PRO A 4 -0.73 -21.01 7.56
CA PRO A 4 0.60 -21.57 7.66
C PRO A 4 0.81 -22.18 9.06
N THR A 5 1.53 -23.30 9.11
CA THR A 5 1.92 -23.94 10.36
C THR A 5 2.95 -23.07 11.09
N ASP A 6 3.10 -23.28 12.40
CA ASP A 6 4.03 -22.49 13.21
C ASP A 6 5.49 -22.65 12.77
N SER A 7 5.88 -23.84 12.30
CA SER A 7 7.19 -24.06 11.66
C SER A 7 7.36 -23.21 10.40
N GLN A 8 6.36 -23.19 9.52
CA GLN A 8 6.39 -22.37 8.30
C GLN A 8 6.43 -20.88 8.61
N ILE A 9 5.72 -20.43 9.65
CA ILE A 9 5.77 -19.05 10.13
C ILE A 9 7.19 -18.71 10.59
N ILE A 10 7.82 -19.56 11.41
CA ILE A 10 9.20 -19.34 11.89
C ILE A 10 10.17 -19.30 10.70
N ASP A 11 10.03 -20.18 9.72
CA ASP A 11 10.90 -20.19 8.53
C ASP A 11 10.75 -18.91 7.69
N ARG A 12 9.50 -18.44 7.48
CA ARG A 12 9.22 -17.17 6.77
C ARG A 12 9.75 -15.93 7.51
N LEU A 13 9.84 -15.99 8.83
CA LEU A 13 10.41 -14.92 9.66
C LEU A 13 11.94 -14.90 9.66
N GLY A 14 12.60 -15.83 8.96
CA GLY A 14 14.07 -15.94 8.90
C GLY A 14 14.66 -17.06 9.76
N GLY A 15 13.81 -17.95 10.29
CA GLY A 15 14.22 -19.12 11.05
C GLY A 15 14.36 -18.88 12.55
N THR A 16 14.78 -19.93 13.26
CA THR A 16 14.78 -20.00 14.74
C THR A 16 15.66 -18.91 15.37
N THR A 17 16.85 -18.67 14.84
CA THR A 17 17.81 -17.69 15.39
C THR A 17 17.30 -16.27 15.24
N GLU A 18 16.70 -15.94 14.09
CA GLU A 18 16.20 -14.60 13.83
C GLU A 18 14.95 -14.30 14.67
N VAL A 19 14.02 -15.26 14.77
CA VAL A 19 12.85 -15.12 15.64
C VAL A 19 13.26 -15.00 17.12
N ALA A 20 14.29 -15.73 17.56
CA ALA A 20 14.82 -15.62 18.92
C ALA A 20 15.40 -14.23 19.19
N ARG A 21 16.13 -13.66 18.22
CA ARG A 21 16.67 -12.30 18.27
C ARG A 21 15.54 -11.25 18.35
N ILE A 22 14.53 -11.38 17.49
CA ILE A 22 13.34 -10.49 17.47
C ILE A 22 12.62 -10.54 18.82
N CYS A 23 12.42 -11.74 19.37
CA CYS A 23 11.69 -11.92 20.63
C CYS A 23 12.55 -11.71 21.89
N GLN A 24 13.86 -11.49 21.73
CA GLN A 24 14.86 -11.38 22.81
C GLN A 24 14.84 -12.60 23.76
N ILE A 25 14.81 -13.79 23.20
CA ILE A 25 14.82 -15.06 23.94
C ILE A 25 15.91 -15.99 23.41
N LYS A 26 16.12 -17.13 24.10
CA LYS A 26 17.10 -18.11 23.67
C LYS A 26 16.58 -18.92 22.46
N PRO A 27 17.43 -19.25 21.47
CA PRO A 27 17.03 -20.06 20.32
C PRO A 27 16.32 -21.39 20.64
N PRO A 28 16.69 -22.15 21.71
CA PRO A 28 15.98 -23.35 22.10
C PRO A 28 14.48 -23.15 22.38
N SER A 29 14.08 -21.99 22.92
CA SER A 29 12.67 -21.67 23.15
C SER A 29 11.89 -21.61 21.83
N VAL A 30 12.48 -21.06 20.77
CA VAL A 30 11.84 -21.00 19.45
C VAL A 30 11.85 -22.38 18.77
N SER A 31 12.88 -23.20 19.00
CA SER A 31 12.88 -24.59 18.54
C SER A 31 11.72 -25.38 19.15
N GLU A 32 11.42 -25.17 20.43
CA GLU A 32 10.28 -25.80 21.11
C GLU A 32 8.93 -25.36 20.51
N TRP A 33 8.80 -24.09 20.09
CA TRP A 33 7.58 -23.60 19.44
C TRP A 33 7.24 -24.32 18.14
N ARG A 34 8.21 -24.93 17.47
CA ARG A 34 7.92 -25.72 16.26
C ARG A 34 7.09 -26.97 16.56
N VAL A 35 7.15 -27.47 17.79
CA VAL A 35 6.44 -28.67 18.25
C VAL A 35 5.24 -28.29 19.11
N ALA A 36 5.44 -27.43 20.11
CA ALA A 36 4.41 -27.02 21.06
C ALA A 36 3.49 -25.89 20.54
N GLY A 37 3.92 -25.21 19.47
CA GLY A 37 3.26 -24.04 18.91
C GLY A 37 3.81 -22.71 19.46
N ILE A 38 3.60 -21.64 18.70
CA ILE A 38 4.02 -20.28 19.08
C ILE A 38 3.05 -19.75 20.17
N PRO A 39 3.55 -19.30 21.33
CA PRO A 39 2.71 -18.70 22.37
C PRO A 39 1.88 -17.53 21.85
N SER A 40 0.62 -17.42 22.27
CA SER A 40 -0.34 -16.43 21.74
C SER A 40 0.19 -14.98 21.76
N ALA A 41 0.79 -14.55 22.86
CA ALA A 41 1.38 -13.22 22.99
C ALA A 41 2.53 -12.99 22.00
N ARG A 42 3.39 -14.00 21.79
CA ARG A 42 4.48 -13.92 20.81
C ARG A 42 3.96 -13.93 19.38
N ARG A 43 2.91 -14.71 19.12
CA ARG A 43 2.23 -14.74 17.82
C ARG A 43 1.68 -13.37 17.45
N GLN A 44 0.92 -12.72 18.34
CA GLN A 44 0.36 -11.38 18.10
C GLN A 44 1.46 -10.36 17.78
N TYR A 45 2.55 -10.38 18.54
CA TYR A 45 3.70 -9.51 18.30
C TYR A 45 4.34 -9.74 16.92
N LEU A 46 4.59 -10.99 16.56
CA LEU A 46 5.19 -11.34 15.27
C LEU A 46 4.26 -11.03 14.08
N GLU A 47 2.96 -11.19 14.27
CA GLU A 47 1.93 -10.91 13.26
C GLU A 47 1.82 -9.42 12.95
N LEU A 48 1.97 -8.56 13.95
CA LEU A 48 2.06 -7.11 13.76
C LEU A 48 3.35 -6.69 13.05
N LEU A 49 4.48 -7.32 13.40
CA LEU A 49 5.79 -6.97 12.84
C LEU A 49 5.93 -7.45 11.39
N ARG A 50 5.43 -8.65 11.07
CA ARG A 50 5.59 -9.32 9.77
C ARG A 50 4.28 -10.02 9.38
N PRO A 51 3.24 -9.28 8.98
CA PRO A 51 1.96 -9.86 8.58
C PRO A 51 2.08 -10.79 7.36
N ASP A 52 3.06 -10.53 6.49
CA ASP A 52 3.38 -11.35 5.32
C ASP A 52 3.75 -12.80 5.68
N ALA A 53 4.45 -13.02 6.81
CA ALA A 53 4.81 -14.37 7.26
C ALA A 53 3.57 -15.21 7.62
N PHE A 54 2.49 -14.55 8.06
CA PHE A 54 1.23 -15.18 8.43
C PHE A 54 0.28 -15.40 7.25
N GLY A 55 0.69 -15.02 6.04
CA GLY A 55 -0.15 -15.13 4.83
C GLY A 55 -1.14 -13.99 4.69
N HIS A 56 -1.03 -12.94 5.52
CA HIS A 56 -1.74 -11.70 5.26
C HIS A 56 -1.10 -11.05 4.05
N LEU A 57 -1.93 -10.65 3.09
CA LEU A 57 -1.44 -9.90 1.95
C LEU A 57 -0.76 -8.63 2.48
N PRO A 58 0.43 -8.27 1.96
CA PRO A 58 1.09 -7.04 2.37
C PRO A 58 0.09 -5.89 2.22
N ALA A 59 0.14 -4.94 3.16
CA ALA A 59 -0.75 -3.78 3.16
C ALA A 59 -0.84 -3.12 1.78
N ALA A 60 0.16 -3.21 0.91
CA ALA A 60 0.10 -2.81 -0.50
C ALA A 60 -1.08 -3.40 -1.31
N LYS A 61 -1.44 -4.68 -1.15
CA LYS A 61 -2.62 -5.27 -1.84
C LYS A 61 -3.94 -4.87 -1.18
N ALA A 62 -3.98 -4.76 0.15
CA ALA A 62 -5.15 -4.24 0.86
C ALA A 62 -5.36 -2.74 0.60
N HIS A 63 -4.28 -1.98 0.42
CA HIS A 63 -4.26 -0.59 0.02
C HIS A 63 -4.66 -0.45 -1.44
N ALA A 64 -4.23 -1.34 -2.34
CA ALA A 64 -4.74 -1.38 -3.70
C ALA A 64 -6.25 -1.66 -3.74
N ILE A 65 -6.76 -2.55 -2.89
CA ILE A 65 -8.21 -2.78 -2.75
C ILE A 65 -8.90 -1.55 -2.14
N GLY A 66 -8.33 -0.92 -1.11
CA GLY A 66 -8.82 0.34 -0.54
C GLY A 66 -8.83 1.49 -1.56
N VAL A 67 -7.80 1.58 -2.40
CA VAL A 67 -7.64 2.55 -3.49
C VAL A 67 -8.60 2.23 -4.64
N LEU A 68 -8.88 0.96 -4.96
CA LEU A 68 -9.89 0.55 -5.96
C LEU A 68 -11.33 0.75 -5.46
N VAL A 69 -11.56 0.58 -4.16
CA VAL A 69 -12.81 0.94 -3.48
C VAL A 69 -12.95 2.47 -3.44
N ASP A 70 -11.86 3.19 -3.21
CA ASP A 70 -11.78 4.66 -3.29
C ASP A 70 -11.86 5.19 -4.73
N SER A 71 -11.44 4.41 -5.73
CA SER A 71 -11.59 4.78 -7.14
C SER A 71 -13.05 4.66 -7.58
N ARG A 72 -13.85 3.87 -6.85
CA ARG A 72 -15.31 3.89 -6.90
C ARG A 72 -15.90 4.85 -5.86
N MET A 73 -15.18 5.91 -5.46
CA MET A 73 -15.77 6.97 -4.63
C MET A 73 -16.97 7.56 -5.36
N SER A 74 -18.12 7.46 -4.71
CA SER A 74 -19.33 8.11 -5.18
C SER A 74 -19.19 9.63 -5.09
N LYS A 75 -19.99 10.39 -5.86
CA LYS A 75 -19.97 11.87 -5.82
C LYS A 75 -20.07 12.39 -4.37
N ARG A 76 -20.87 11.72 -3.54
CA ARG A 76 -21.05 12.04 -2.12
C ARG A 76 -19.77 11.81 -1.31
N ALA A 77 -19.09 10.70 -1.54
CA ALA A 77 -17.88 10.35 -0.80
C ALA A 77 -16.71 11.28 -1.19
N LEU A 78 -16.64 11.70 -2.46
CA LEU A 78 -15.67 12.70 -2.93
C LEU A 78 -15.90 14.08 -2.30
N ARG A 79 -17.17 14.51 -2.16
CA ARG A 79 -17.55 15.71 -1.40
C ARG A 79 -17.16 15.62 0.06
N ALA A 80 -17.46 14.50 0.72
CA ALA A 80 -17.13 14.27 2.13
C ALA A 80 -15.62 14.29 2.39
N ARG A 81 -14.81 13.64 1.52
CA ARG A 81 -13.34 13.63 1.66
C ARG A 81 -12.70 15.00 1.48
N LEU A 82 -13.23 15.81 0.57
CA LEU A 82 -12.75 17.18 0.33
C LEU A 82 -13.35 18.20 1.31
N GLY A 83 -14.22 17.78 2.23
CA GLY A 83 -14.91 18.69 3.16
C GLY A 83 -15.87 19.67 2.46
N LEU A 84 -16.37 19.32 1.27
CA LEU A 84 -17.19 20.20 0.44
C LEU A 84 -18.68 19.95 0.69
N SER A 85 -19.40 21.02 1.01
CA SER A 85 -20.84 20.97 1.28
C SER A 85 -21.69 20.99 0.01
N THR A 86 -21.17 21.41 -1.15
CA THR A 86 -21.93 21.47 -2.40
C THR A 86 -21.14 20.96 -3.62
N ASP A 87 -21.88 20.50 -4.61
CA ASP A 87 -21.42 20.11 -5.95
C ASP A 87 -20.83 21.29 -6.74
N ALA A 88 -21.32 22.52 -6.53
CA ALA A 88 -20.74 23.72 -7.12
C ALA A 88 -19.27 23.95 -6.70
N HIS A 89 -18.91 23.63 -5.45
CA HIS A 89 -17.51 23.71 -5.01
C HIS A 89 -16.68 22.57 -5.58
N LEU A 90 -17.26 21.37 -5.69
CA LEU A 90 -16.60 20.24 -6.35
C LEU A 90 -16.29 20.55 -7.82
N ALA A 91 -17.23 21.18 -8.53
CA ALA A 91 -17.04 21.61 -9.92
C ALA A 91 -15.88 22.59 -10.09
N LYS A 92 -15.72 23.55 -9.17
CA LYS A 92 -14.57 24.48 -9.16
C LYS A 92 -13.23 23.75 -8.94
N VAL A 93 -13.20 22.79 -8.01
CA VAL A 93 -11.99 22.00 -7.73
C VAL A 93 -11.61 21.12 -8.92
N LEU A 94 -12.61 20.55 -9.61
CA LEU A 94 -12.41 19.72 -10.80
C LEU A 94 -12.23 20.51 -12.10
N GLN A 95 -12.45 21.84 -12.07
CA GLN A 95 -12.51 22.70 -13.26
C GLN A 95 -13.50 22.20 -14.32
N LEU A 96 -14.66 21.72 -13.87
CA LEU A 96 -15.74 21.22 -14.72
C LEU A 96 -16.98 22.11 -14.61
N PRO A 97 -17.88 22.10 -15.60
CA PRO A 97 -19.18 22.74 -15.50
C PRO A 97 -19.98 22.14 -14.34
N VAL A 98 -20.67 22.99 -13.57
CA VAL A 98 -21.52 22.55 -12.45
C VAL A 98 -22.61 21.58 -12.91
N GLU A 99 -23.20 21.81 -14.08
CA GLU A 99 -24.21 20.93 -14.69
C GLU A 99 -23.68 19.51 -14.92
N GLN A 100 -22.41 19.39 -15.33
CA GLN A 100 -21.78 18.11 -15.61
C GLN A 100 -21.56 17.31 -14.32
N VAL A 101 -21.18 17.98 -13.22
CA VAL A 101 -20.97 17.36 -11.90
C VAL A 101 -22.30 17.05 -11.21
N ALA A 102 -23.31 17.92 -11.37
CA ALA A 102 -24.65 17.70 -10.86
C ALA A 102 -25.31 16.45 -11.48
N ALA A 103 -25.11 16.25 -12.77
CA ALA A 103 -25.60 15.09 -13.53
C ALA A 103 -24.95 13.75 -13.12
N TRP A 104 -23.86 13.76 -12.35
CA TRP A 104 -23.25 12.51 -11.89
C TRP A 104 -24.12 11.83 -10.82
N PRO A 105 -24.28 10.50 -10.91
CA PRO A 105 -25.03 9.75 -9.91
C PRO A 105 -24.38 9.84 -8.52
N GLU A 106 -25.20 9.94 -7.47
CA GLU A 106 -24.70 10.19 -6.11
C GLU A 106 -24.04 8.98 -5.46
N GLU A 107 -24.45 7.77 -5.84
CA GLU A 107 -23.99 6.49 -5.29
C GLU A 107 -23.25 5.60 -6.29
N GLN A 108 -23.32 5.90 -7.60
CA GLN A 108 -22.47 5.23 -8.60
C GLN A 108 -21.07 5.82 -8.59
N GLY A 109 -20.09 5.04 -9.04
CA GLY A 109 -18.70 5.50 -9.19
C GLY A 109 -18.61 6.72 -10.10
N VAL A 110 -17.85 7.72 -9.67
CA VAL A 110 -17.54 8.90 -10.47
C VAL A 110 -16.79 8.46 -11.74
N PRO A 111 -17.07 9.05 -12.92
CA PRO A 111 -16.32 8.75 -14.13
C PRO A 111 -14.81 8.96 -13.90
N GLY A 112 -13.98 8.06 -14.43
CA GLY A 112 -12.52 8.07 -14.32
C GLY A 112 -11.87 9.21 -15.11
N LEU A 113 -12.28 10.43 -14.86
CA LEU A 113 -11.72 11.63 -15.46
C LEU A 113 -10.32 11.88 -14.89
N PRO A 114 -9.37 12.38 -15.70
CA PRO A 114 -7.99 12.60 -15.25
C PRO A 114 -7.91 13.57 -14.06
N GLN A 115 -8.84 14.52 -13.97
CA GLN A 115 -8.95 15.45 -12.84
C GLN A 115 -9.34 14.73 -11.54
N VAL A 116 -10.25 13.75 -11.62
CA VAL A 116 -10.68 12.94 -10.47
C VAL A 116 -9.55 12.02 -10.01
N LEU A 117 -8.87 11.36 -10.96
CA LEU A 117 -7.72 10.50 -10.68
C LEU A 117 -6.58 11.26 -9.99
N LYS A 118 -6.30 12.49 -10.44
CA LYS A 118 -5.29 13.37 -9.84
C LYS A 118 -5.58 13.72 -8.37
N ILE A 119 -6.86 13.95 -8.02
CA ILE A 119 -7.28 14.24 -6.64
C ILE A 119 -7.24 12.99 -5.77
N LEU A 120 -7.59 11.83 -6.33
CA LEU A 120 -7.55 10.54 -5.64
C LEU A 120 -6.11 10.03 -5.41
N GLY A 121 -5.09 10.75 -5.87
CA GLY A 121 -3.68 10.35 -5.75
C GLY A 121 -3.33 9.14 -6.62
N VAL A 122 -4.24 8.72 -7.50
CA VAL A 122 -3.98 7.72 -8.53
C VAL A 122 -3.30 8.46 -9.67
N GLN A 123 -1.96 8.51 -9.63
CA GLN A 123 -1.24 8.82 -10.85
C GLN A 123 -1.57 7.71 -11.85
N PRO A 124 -1.99 8.02 -13.10
CA PRO A 124 -2.00 6.98 -14.11
C PRO A 124 -0.57 6.42 -14.13
N GLU A 125 -0.43 5.12 -13.84
CA GLU A 125 0.84 4.43 -14.11
C GLU A 125 1.20 4.80 -15.54
N GLN A 126 2.30 5.54 -15.68
CA GLN A 126 2.95 5.73 -16.97
C GLN A 126 3.06 4.34 -17.58
N PRO A 127 2.51 4.10 -18.79
CA PRO A 127 2.70 2.83 -19.45
C PRO A 127 4.21 2.55 -19.50
N ALA A 128 4.58 1.36 -19.05
CA ALA A 128 5.94 0.90 -18.79
C ALA A 128 6.80 0.73 -20.07
N ALA A 129 6.80 1.73 -20.96
CA ALA A 129 7.53 1.74 -22.22
C ALA A 129 8.64 2.80 -22.31
N GLU A 130 8.90 3.55 -21.24
CA GLU A 130 10.02 4.51 -21.18
C GLU A 130 10.84 4.33 -19.89
N ALA A 131 11.16 3.08 -19.57
CA ALA A 131 12.30 2.75 -18.72
C ALA A 131 13.60 2.87 -19.55
N ALA A 132 13.92 4.07 -20.00
CA ALA A 132 15.25 4.39 -20.54
C ALA A 132 15.92 5.36 -19.57
N GLN A 133 16.63 4.77 -18.60
CA GLN A 133 17.87 5.27 -18.02
C GLN A 133 17.91 6.77 -17.70
N ASN A 134 17.48 7.13 -16.49
CA ASN A 134 17.99 8.34 -15.85
C ASN A 134 18.88 7.89 -14.68
N ASP A 135 20.16 7.68 -14.98
CA ASP A 135 21.22 7.36 -14.02
C ASP A 135 21.61 8.65 -13.27
N PRO A 136 21.34 8.75 -11.95
CA PRO A 136 21.50 9.98 -11.18
C PRO A 136 22.94 10.34 -10.79
N ASP A 137 23.98 9.61 -11.23
CA ASP A 137 25.39 9.92 -10.92
C ASP A 137 26.22 10.44 -12.11
N ALA A 138 25.61 10.68 -13.29
CA ALA A 138 26.33 11.16 -14.48
C ALA A 138 26.99 12.55 -14.33
N GLU A 139 26.52 13.38 -13.38
CA GLU A 139 27.04 14.75 -13.18
C GLU A 139 28.21 14.84 -12.19
N ARG A 140 28.68 13.73 -11.58
CA ARG A 140 29.78 13.78 -10.59
C ARG A 140 31.20 13.67 -11.18
N VAL A 141 31.36 13.36 -12.46
CA VAL A 141 32.70 13.18 -13.04
C VAL A 141 33.26 14.51 -13.54
N ILE A 142 34.06 15.14 -12.69
CA ILE A 142 34.88 16.31 -13.01
C ILE A 142 35.91 15.91 -14.08
N GLN A 143 35.89 16.55 -15.25
CA GLN A 143 36.93 16.33 -16.26
C GLN A 143 38.23 16.98 -15.80
N VAL A 144 39.18 16.16 -15.32
CA VAL A 144 40.56 16.59 -15.07
C VAL A 144 41.25 16.74 -16.43
N GLN A 145 41.46 17.98 -16.87
CA GLN A 145 42.36 18.27 -17.99
C GLN A 145 43.80 18.05 -17.53
N VAL A 146 44.49 17.09 -18.15
CA VAL A 146 45.95 16.96 -18.06
C VAL A 146 46.52 17.72 -19.25
N ALA A 147 47.33 18.74 -18.96
CA ALA A 147 48.12 19.50 -19.92
C ALA A 147 49.42 18.77 -20.30
#